data_AF-A0A3C0JPP2-F1
#
_entry.id   AF-A0A3C0JPP2-F1
#
_cell.length_a   1.000
_cell.length_b   1.000
_cell.length_c   1.000
_cell.angle_alpha   90.00
_cell.angle_beta   90.00
_cell.angle_gamma   90.00
#
_symmetry.space_group_name_H-M   'P 1'
#
loop_
_entity.id
_entity.type
_entity.pdbx_description
1 polymer ?
#
loop_
_entity_poly.entity_id
_entity_poly.type
_entity_poly.pdbx_seq_one_letter_code
_entity_poly.pdbx_strand_id
1 'polypeptide(L)'
;MITKFGSLFAGHVDLDNLGFEGTPVNDRWLSDEHLASVFDKSEAIVLAMERLGFDTFWAAEHHFQREGYECIPNLMLLFVHLAHLTK
;
A
#
# COMPACT_ATOMS: atom_id res chain seq x y z
N MET A 1 21.32 -21.22 1.24
CA MET A 1 21.02 -20.15 0.27
C MET A 1 19.58 -19.72 0.46
N ILE A 2 19.29 -18.42 0.43
CA ILE A 2 17.92 -17.88 0.56
C ILE A 2 17.29 -17.88 -0.84
N THR A 3 16.13 -18.52 -0.98
CA THR A 3 15.42 -18.67 -2.26
C THR A 3 13.99 -18.15 -2.23
N LYS A 4 13.54 -17.64 -1.07
CA LYS A 4 12.19 -17.14 -0.86
C LYS A 4 12.23 -15.69 -0.41
N PHE A 5 11.69 -14.79 -1.23
CA PHE A 5 11.73 -13.35 -1.00
C PHE A 5 10.31 -12.82 -0.90
N GLY A 6 9.99 -12.18 0.23
CA GLY A 6 8.75 -11.46 0.43
C GLY A 6 8.99 -9.96 0.46
N SER A 7 7.94 -9.19 0.19
CA SER A 7 7.91 -7.75 0.40
C SER A 7 6.68 -7.36 1.20
N LEU A 8 6.76 -6.24 1.91
CA LEU A 8 5.66 -5.66 2.67
C LEU A 8 5.39 -4.23 2.19
N PHE A 9 4.11 -3.94 1.97
CA PHE A 9 3.62 -2.59 1.75
C PHE A 9 2.39 -2.34 2.64
N ALA A 10 2.53 -1.49 3.66
CA ALA A 10 1.48 -1.25 4.64
C ALA A 10 0.28 -0.43 4.11
N GLY A 11 0.36 0.12 2.90
CA GLY A 11 -0.74 0.85 2.27
C GLY A 11 -0.65 2.37 2.38
N HIS A 12 0.54 2.97 2.32
CA HIS A 12 0.64 4.44 2.30
C HIS A 12 0.44 5.01 0.90
N VAL A 13 -0.28 6.13 0.81
CA VAL A 13 -0.37 6.91 -0.42
C VAL A 13 0.93 7.69 -0.67
N ASP A 14 1.07 8.30 -1.83
CA ASP A 14 2.16 9.25 -2.04
C ASP A 14 1.88 10.53 -1.26
N LEU A 15 2.84 10.91 -0.43
CA LEU A 15 2.70 11.99 0.55
C LEU A 15 3.61 13.16 0.16
N ASP A 16 3.04 14.35 0.11
CA ASP A 16 3.79 15.60 -0.02
C ASP A 16 4.18 16.17 1.34
N ASN A 17 5.12 17.14 1.33
CA ASN A 17 5.59 17.85 2.51
C ASN A 17 6.04 16.90 3.64
N LEU A 18 7.00 16.03 3.33
CA LEU A 18 7.59 15.04 4.23
C LEU A 18 8.85 15.57 4.93
N GLY A 19 9.27 14.88 5.99
CA GLY A 19 10.47 15.19 6.76
C GLY A 19 10.17 15.89 8.08
N PHE A 20 11.23 16.33 8.77
CA PHE A 20 11.11 16.94 10.10
C PHE A 20 10.32 18.25 10.10
N GLU A 21 10.45 19.04 9.03
CA GLU A 21 9.70 20.27 8.79
C GLU A 21 8.39 20.04 7.99
N GLY A 22 8.02 18.78 7.78
CA GLY A 22 6.84 18.39 7.02
C GLY A 22 5.53 18.64 7.77
N THR A 23 4.39 18.39 7.10
CA THR A 23 3.07 18.51 7.74
C THR A 23 2.95 17.45 8.84
N PRO A 24 2.68 17.84 10.11
CA PRO A 24 2.44 16.88 11.17
C PRO A 24 1.32 15.90 10.82
N VAL A 25 1.47 14.64 11.22
CA VAL A 25 0.51 13.56 10.87
C VAL A 25 -0.92 13.93 11.28
N ASN A 26 -1.10 14.51 12.47
CA ASN A 26 -2.42 14.88 13.00
C ASN A 26 -3.09 16.03 12.24
N ASP A 27 -2.31 16.85 11.54
CA ASP A 27 -2.78 18.01 10.78
C ASP A 27 -2.99 17.64 9.30
N ARG A 28 -2.63 16.42 8.90
CA ARG A 28 -2.82 15.93 7.54
C ARG A 28 -4.25 15.45 7.34
N TRP A 29 -4.87 15.98 6.30
CA TRP A 29 -6.21 15.59 5.88
C TRP A 29 -6.24 15.47 4.36
N LEU A 30 -6.28 14.24 3.85
CA LEU A 30 -6.31 13.96 2.42
C LEU A 30 -7.76 13.75 1.95
N SER A 31 -8.02 13.97 0.66
CA SER A 31 -9.31 13.65 0.05
C SER A 31 -9.47 12.14 -0.11
N ASP A 32 -10.71 11.66 -0.16
CA ASP A 32 -11.01 10.24 -0.42
C ASP A 32 -10.42 9.77 -1.76
N GLU A 33 -10.42 10.64 -2.78
CA GLU A 33 -9.78 10.37 -4.07
C GLU A 33 -8.28 10.11 -3.93
N HIS A 34 -7.58 10.92 -3.12
CA HIS A 34 -6.16 10.70 -2.84
C HIS A 34 -5.96 9.42 -2.03
N LEU A 35 -6.76 9.19 -0.99
CA LEU A 35 -6.67 7.98 -0.16
C LEU A 35 -6.87 6.71 -1.00
N ALA A 36 -7.77 6.74 -1.99
CA ALA A 36 -8.04 5.64 -2.89
C ALA A 36 -6.85 5.28 -3.81
N SER A 37 -5.88 6.20 -4.02
CA SER A 37 -4.66 5.91 -4.81
C SER A 37 -3.81 4.76 -4.27
N VAL A 38 -4.04 4.36 -3.01
CA VAL A 38 -3.40 3.17 -2.41
C VAL A 38 -3.67 1.89 -3.19
N PHE A 39 -4.82 1.77 -3.85
CA PHE A 39 -5.19 0.57 -4.60
C PHE A 39 -4.35 0.42 -5.86
N ASP A 40 -4.27 1.48 -6.69
CA ASP A 40 -3.43 1.51 -7.89
C ASP A 40 -1.95 1.27 -7.55
N LYS A 41 -1.50 1.84 -6.43
CA LYS A 41 -0.13 1.65 -5.95
C LYS A 41 0.13 0.22 -5.49
N SER A 42 -0.84 -0.41 -4.79
CA SER A 42 -0.75 -1.82 -4.39
C SER A 42 -0.65 -2.74 -5.61
N GLU A 43 -1.46 -2.49 -6.64
CA GLU A 43 -1.39 -3.23 -7.92
C GLU A 43 -0.02 -3.06 -8.57
N ALA A 44 0.47 -1.84 -8.69
CA ALA A 44 1.76 -1.56 -9.31
C ALA A 44 2.91 -2.30 -8.61
N ILE A 45 2.90 -2.34 -7.27
CA ILE A 45 3.87 -3.07 -6.45
C ILE A 45 3.78 -4.57 -6.71
N VAL A 46 2.59 -5.15 -6.64
CA VAL A 46 2.39 -6.59 -6.79
C VAL A 46 2.73 -7.07 -8.20
N LEU A 47 2.35 -6.31 -9.23
CA LEU A 47 2.72 -6.61 -10.61
C LEU A 47 4.23 -6.50 -10.84
N ALA A 48 4.92 -5.58 -10.14
CA ALA A 48 6.38 -5.52 -10.17
C ALA A 48 7.02 -6.73 -9.47
N MET A 49 6.49 -7.12 -8.31
CA MET A 49 6.94 -8.29 -7.56
C MET A 49 6.80 -9.59 -8.36
N GLU A 50 5.67 -9.79 -9.03
CA GLU A 50 5.43 -10.91 -9.96
C GLU A 50 6.53 -11.00 -11.03
N ARG A 51 6.80 -9.88 -11.73
CA ARG A 51 7.84 -9.83 -12.77
C ARG A 51 9.25 -10.10 -12.23
N LEU A 52 9.50 -9.79 -10.96
CA LEU A 52 10.79 -9.95 -10.30
C LEU A 52 10.92 -11.32 -9.58
N GLY A 53 9.87 -12.14 -9.56
CA GLY A 53 9.89 -13.48 -8.97
C GLY A 53 9.86 -13.50 -7.44
N PHE A 54 9.15 -12.56 -6.81
CA PHE A 54 8.89 -12.59 -5.37
C PHE A 54 7.84 -13.66 -5.02
N ASP A 55 7.92 -14.19 -3.80
CA ASP A 55 7.07 -15.29 -3.34
C ASP A 55 5.88 -14.85 -2.51
N THR A 56 5.95 -13.67 -1.88
CA THR A 56 4.91 -13.25 -0.93
C THR A 56 4.80 -11.75 -0.85
N PHE A 57 3.56 -11.26 -0.98
CA PHE A 57 3.19 -9.89 -0.71
C PHE A 57 2.46 -9.80 0.64
N TRP A 58 2.95 -8.91 1.51
CA TRP A 58 2.32 -8.58 2.78
C TRP A 58 1.77 -7.16 2.74
N ALA A 59 0.61 -6.96 3.32
CA ALA A 59 0.01 -5.65 3.53
C ALA A 59 -0.65 -5.57 4.91
N ALA A 60 -0.98 -4.36 5.35
CA ALA A 60 -1.63 -4.11 6.61
C ALA A 60 -3.05 -3.58 6.39
N GLU A 61 -3.99 -3.95 7.26
CA GLU A 61 -5.34 -3.41 7.26
C GLU A 61 -5.46 -2.40 8.39
N HIS A 62 -5.91 -1.19 8.06
CA HIS A 62 -6.17 -0.15 9.05
C HIS A 62 -7.45 0.61 8.69
N HIS A 63 -8.04 1.23 9.71
CA HIS A 63 -9.29 1.96 9.60
C HIS A 63 -9.08 3.40 10.06
N PHE A 64 -9.76 4.34 9.41
CA PHE A 64 -9.77 5.77 9.77
C PHE A 64 -8.44 6.52 9.58
N GLN A 65 -7.58 6.04 8.67
CA GLN A 65 -6.27 6.61 8.33
C GLN A 65 -6.39 7.77 7.31
N ARG A 66 -7.00 8.88 7.73
CA ARG A 66 -7.17 10.11 6.93
C ARG A 66 -5.86 10.80 6.54
N GLU A 67 -4.78 10.47 7.24
CA GLU A 67 -3.44 10.99 7.10
C GLU A 67 -2.64 10.33 5.97
N GLY A 68 -3.09 9.21 5.41
CA GLY A 68 -2.45 8.63 4.23
C GLY A 68 -1.38 7.55 4.46
N TYR A 69 -1.12 7.10 5.69
CA TYR A 69 -0.03 6.15 5.97
C TYR A 69 -0.41 4.68 5.82
N GLU A 70 -1.63 4.28 6.17
CA GLU A 70 -2.08 2.88 6.12
C GLU A 70 -3.53 2.79 5.63
N CYS A 71 -3.74 3.09 4.35
CA CYS A 71 -5.07 3.38 3.79
C CYS A 71 -5.83 2.18 3.24
N ILE A 72 -5.34 0.94 3.44
CA ILE A 72 -6.03 -0.26 2.95
C ILE A 72 -7.08 -0.68 4.00
N PRO A 73 -8.40 -0.60 3.69
CA PRO A 73 -9.44 -0.83 4.68
C PRO A 73 -9.94 -2.27 4.73
N ASN A 74 -9.58 -3.11 3.75
CA ASN A 74 -10.04 -4.50 3.66
C ASN A 74 -9.05 -5.34 2.85
N LEU A 75 -8.23 -6.12 3.54
CA LEU A 75 -7.23 -6.97 2.88
C LEU A 75 -7.86 -8.12 2.10
N MET A 76 -9.00 -8.66 2.54
CA MET A 76 -9.64 -9.77 1.85
C MET A 76 -10.10 -9.37 0.45
N LEU A 77 -10.73 -8.20 0.31
CA LEU A 77 -11.17 -7.70 -0.99
C LEU A 77 -9.98 -7.30 -1.87
N LEU A 78 -8.98 -6.62 -1.29
CA LEU A 78 -7.77 -6.26 -2.01
C LEU A 78 -7.04 -7.50 -2.53
N PHE A 79 -6.85 -8.53 -1.70
CA PHE A 79 -6.13 -9.74 -2.10
C PHE A 79 -6.91 -10.59 -3.11
N VAL A 80 -8.23 -10.63 -3.05
CA VAL A 80 -9.03 -11.28 -4.11
C VAL A 80 -8.80 -10.60 -5.45
N HIS A 81 -8.78 -9.26 -5.47
CA HIS A 81 -8.48 -8.49 -6.67
C HIS A 81 -7.06 -8.75 -7.18
N LEU A 82 -6.06 -8.62 -6.31
CA LEU A 82 -4.65 -8.83 -6.67
C LEU A 82 -4.37 -10.26 -7.15
N ALA A 83 -4.97 -11.28 -6.53
CA ALA A 83 -4.82 -12.66 -6.95
C ALA A 83 -5.36 -12.94 -8.36
N HIS A 84 -6.31 -12.14 -8.85
CA HIS A 84 -6.79 -12.23 -10.23
C HIS A 84 -5.76 -11.70 -11.24
N LEU A 85 -4.90 -10.78 -10.81
CA LEU A 85 -3.90 -10.09 -11.64
C LEU A 85 -2.55 -10.82 -11.71
N THR A 86 -2.25 -11.67 -10.73
CA THR A 86 -1.01 -12.47 -10.64
C THR A 86 -1.25 -13.95 -10.96
N LYS A 87 -0.20 -14.75 -11.14
CA LYS A 87 -0.29 -16.16 -11.58
C LYS A 87 0.33 -17.16 -10.62
#